data_AF-A0A9N7LNT3-F1
#
_entry.id   AF-A0A9N7LNT3-F1
#
_cell.length_a   1.000
_cell.length_b   1.000
_cell.length_c   1.000
_cell.angle_alpha   90.00
_cell.angle_beta   90.00
_cell.angle_gamma   90.00
#
_symmetry.space_group_name_H-M   'P 1'
#
loop_
_entity.id
_entity.type
_entity.pdbx_description
1 polymer ?
#
loop_
_entity_poly.entity_id
_entity_poly.type
_entity_poly.pdbx_seq_one_letter_code
_entity_poly.pdbx_strand_id
1 'polypeptide(L)'
;MMDGYLDVRAYAELGDFLEPQARGATVRRPFRSHQTVKDVLEAMGIPHTEIDLILVNGEPAEFGHRPPATGRRPATGSPCTRCSRRSTSG
;
A
#
# COMPACT_ATOMS: atom_id res chain seq x y z
N MET A 1 -19.84 -0.34 -2.34
CA MET A 1 -19.52 0.77 -1.40
C MET A 1 -18.03 0.67 -1.07
N MET A 2 -17.35 1.80 -0.90
CA MET A 2 -15.96 1.86 -0.46
C MET A 2 -15.95 2.17 1.04
N ASP A 3 -15.11 1.47 1.79
CA ASP A 3 -15.14 1.46 3.26
C ASP A 3 -14.09 2.38 3.90
N GLY A 4 -13.13 2.87 3.10
CA GLY A 4 -12.13 3.84 3.53
C GLY A 4 -11.06 4.11 2.47
N TYR A 5 -9.96 4.71 2.91
CA TYR A 5 -8.79 5.02 2.08
C TYR A 5 -7.48 4.61 2.78
N LEU A 6 -6.53 4.08 2.01
CA LEU A 6 -5.15 3.84 2.42
C LEU A 6 -4.22 4.83 1.73
N ASP A 7 -3.24 5.31 2.47
CA ASP A 7 -2.16 6.11 1.91
C ASP A 7 -0.98 5.17 1.67
N VAL A 8 -0.70 4.87 0.39
CA VAL A 8 0.29 3.86 0.01
C VAL A 8 1.51 4.50 -0.64
N ARG A 9 2.71 4.07 -0.26
CA ARG A 9 3.96 4.54 -0.88
C ARG A 9 4.88 3.38 -1.22
N ALA A 10 5.22 3.28 -2.50
CA ALA A 10 6.18 2.30 -3.02
C ALA A 10 7.59 2.91 -3.05
N TYR A 11 8.58 2.12 -2.61
CA TYR A 11 9.99 2.51 -2.54
C TYR A 11 10.85 1.67 -3.48
N ALA A 12 12.00 2.23 -3.88
CA ALA A 12 12.97 1.62 -4.80
C ALA A 12 12.30 1.21 -6.15
N GLU A 13 12.76 0.12 -6.75
CA GLU A 13 12.30 -0.40 -8.04
C GLU A 13 10.79 -0.76 -8.07
N LEU A 14 10.10 -0.82 -6.92
CA LEU A 14 8.63 -0.95 -6.94
C LEU A 14 7.94 0.25 -7.58
N GLY A 15 8.60 1.41 -7.59
CA GLY A 15 8.13 2.59 -8.31
C GLY A 15 8.00 2.35 -9.81
N ASP A 16 8.72 1.40 -10.41
CA ASP A 16 8.65 1.18 -11.86
C ASP A 16 7.34 0.56 -12.33
N PHE A 17 6.59 -0.08 -11.41
CA PHE A 17 5.23 -0.54 -11.66
C PHE A 17 4.20 0.60 -11.65
N LEU A 18 4.58 1.79 -11.19
CA LEU A 18 3.70 2.94 -11.06
C LEU A 18 3.98 4.00 -12.13
N GLU A 19 2.94 4.78 -12.43
CA GLU A 19 3.03 6.00 -13.22
C GLU A 19 4.14 6.92 -12.66
N PRO A 20 4.88 7.66 -13.51
CA PRO A 20 6.02 8.49 -13.09
C PRO A 20 5.72 9.43 -11.92
N GLN A 21 4.51 9.98 -11.84
CA GLN A 21 4.07 10.91 -10.80
C GLN A 21 3.80 10.23 -9.44
N ALA A 22 3.58 8.92 -9.44
CA ALA A 22 3.34 8.11 -8.25
C ALA A 22 4.62 7.49 -7.68
N ARG A 23 5.74 7.54 -8.42
CA ARG A 23 7.02 6.94 -8.01
C ARG A 23 7.59 7.64 -6.78
N GLY A 24 7.74 6.89 -5.69
CA GLY A 24 8.23 7.43 -4.43
C GLY A 24 7.30 8.47 -3.78
N ALA A 25 6.05 8.62 -4.27
CA ALA A 25 5.04 9.50 -3.70
C ALA A 25 3.99 8.70 -2.91
N THR A 26 3.31 9.35 -1.98
CA THR A 26 2.17 8.76 -1.28
C THR A 26 0.92 8.87 -2.15
N VAL A 27 0.33 7.73 -2.50
CA VAL A 27 -0.87 7.62 -3.33
C VAL A 27 -2.03 7.15 -2.46
N ARG A 28 -3.11 7.93 -2.46
CA ARG A 28 -4.34 7.56 -1.75
C ARG A 28 -5.17 6.58 -2.58
N ARG A 29 -5.47 5.40 -2.02
CA ARG A 29 -6.27 4.36 -2.67
C ARG A 29 -7.54 4.04 -1.88
N PRO A 30 -8.72 4.08 -2.50
CA PRO A 30 -9.93 3.58 -1.86
C PRO A 30 -9.84 2.06 -1.70
N PHE A 31 -10.39 1.54 -0.62
CA PHE A 31 -10.50 0.09 -0.41
C PHE A 31 -11.88 -0.30 0.11
N ARG A 32 -12.18 -1.59 0.01
CA ARG A 32 -13.35 -2.25 0.61
C ARG A 32 -12.87 -3.13 1.76
N SER A 33 -13.71 -3.31 2.76
CA SER A 33 -13.47 -4.06 4.00
C SER A 33 -13.02 -5.51 3.80
N HIS A 34 -13.37 -6.13 2.67
CA HIS A 34 -12.91 -7.48 2.32
C HIS A 34 -11.53 -7.51 1.65
N GLN A 35 -11.05 -6.36 1.14
CA GLN A 35 -9.76 -6.27 0.46
C GLN A 35 -8.64 -6.29 1.50
N THR A 36 -7.64 -7.11 1.22
CA THR A 36 -6.38 -7.16 1.94
C THR A 36 -5.41 -6.10 1.42
N VAL A 37 -4.31 -5.86 2.13
CA VAL A 37 -3.23 -4.99 1.64
C VAL A 37 -2.69 -5.50 0.30
N LYS A 38 -2.58 -6.82 0.11
CA LYS A 38 -2.23 -7.44 -1.18
C LYS A 38 -3.17 -6.99 -2.30
N ASP A 39 -4.48 -7.10 -2.10
CA ASP A 39 -5.46 -6.75 -3.14
C ASP A 39 -5.36 -5.26 -3.52
N VAL A 40 -5.09 -4.38 -2.56
CA VAL A 40 -4.91 -2.95 -2.82
C VAL A 40 -3.63 -2.66 -3.60
N LEU A 41 -2.53 -3.35 -3.28
CA LEU A 41 -1.24 -3.21 -3.96
C LEU A 41 -1.29 -3.75 -5.41
N GLU A 42 -1.90 -4.92 -5.62
CA GLU A 42 -2.12 -5.48 -6.96
C GLU A 42 -3.03 -4.58 -7.79
N ALA A 43 -4.07 -3.98 -7.18
CA ALA A 43 -4.93 -3.00 -7.85
C ALA A 43 -4.24 -1.65 -8.14
N MET A 44 -3.04 -1.40 -7.60
CA MET A 44 -2.16 -0.30 -8.03
C MET A 44 -1.23 -0.70 -9.16
N GLY A 45 -1.19 -1.97 -9.56
CA GLY A 45 -0.27 -2.50 -10.55
C GLY A 45 1.02 -3.09 -9.95
N ILE A 46 1.16 -3.10 -8.62
CA ILE A 46 2.34 -3.69 -7.97
C ILE A 46 2.07 -5.18 -7.70
N PRO A 47 2.70 -6.11 -8.42
CA PRO A 47 2.59 -7.54 -8.14
C PRO A 47 3.17 -7.86 -6.76
N HIS A 48 2.41 -8.59 -5.93
CA HIS A 48 2.84 -8.92 -4.56
C HIS A 48 4.09 -9.79 -4.52
N THR A 49 4.37 -10.55 -5.58
CA THR A 49 5.58 -11.38 -5.74
C THR A 49 6.86 -10.56 -5.76
N GLU A 50 6.75 -9.28 -6.07
CA GLU A 50 7.88 -8.35 -6.13
C GLU A 50 8.04 -7.58 -4.80
N ILE A 51 7.17 -7.81 -3.82
CA ILE A 51 7.17 -7.09 -2.54
C ILE A 51 7.74 -8.00 -1.48
N ASP A 52 8.80 -7.56 -0.80
CA ASP A 52 9.43 -8.33 0.28
C ASP A 52 9.05 -7.82 1.67
N LEU A 53 8.70 -6.53 1.79
CA LEU A 53 8.34 -5.90 3.05
C LEU A 53 7.13 -4.98 2.87
N ILE A 54 6.16 -5.15 3.76
CA ILE A 54 5.02 -4.27 3.93
C ILE A 54 5.07 -3.73 5.36
N LEU A 55 4.96 -2.42 5.50
CA LEU A 55 4.78 -1.74 6.76
C LEU A 55 3.42 -1.06 6.77
N VAL A 56 2.59 -1.34 7.77
CA VAL A 56 1.33 -0.63 8.01
C VAL A 56 1.51 0.19 9.27
N ASN A 57 1.40 1.52 9.16
CA ASN A 57 1.65 2.46 10.24
C ASN A 57 3.04 2.31 10.90
N GLY A 58 4.03 1.86 10.14
CA GLY A 58 5.40 1.65 10.61
C GLY A 58 5.70 0.22 11.10
N GLU A 59 4.67 -0.61 11.30
CA GLU A 59 4.84 -1.98 11.77
C GLU A 59 4.81 -2.98 10.61
N PRO A 60 5.69 -4.01 10.60
CA PRO A 60 5.64 -5.09 9.63
C PRO A 60 4.27 -5.78 9.60
N ALA A 61 3.73 -5.94 8.40
CA ALA A 61 2.44 -6.58 8.19
C ALA A 61 2.52 -7.66 7.10
N GLU A 62 1.67 -8.67 7.23
CA GLU A 62 1.53 -9.72 6.23
C GLU A 62 0.61 -9.28 5.09
N PHE A 63 0.72 -9.94 3.93
CA PHE A 63 -0.13 -9.70 2.76
C PHE A 63 -1.63 -9.83 3.04
N GLY A 64 -1.99 -10.73 3.97
CA GLY A 64 -3.37 -10.96 4.40
C GLY A 64 -3.92 -9.90 5.36
N HIS A 65 -3.11 -8.93 5.79
CA HIS A 65 -3.54 -7.85 6.67
C HIS A 65 -4.71 -7.10 6.03
N ARG A 66 -5.80 -6.98 6.79
CA ARG A 66 -6.97 -6.19 6.38
C ARG A 66 -6.90 -4.83 7.05
N PRO A 67 -6.89 -3.74 6.29
CA PRO A 67 -6.88 -2.42 6.89
C PRO A 67 -8.18 -2.17 7.68
N PRO A 68 -8.09 -1.47 8.82
CA PRO A 68 -9.27 -1.09 9.57
C PRO A 68 -10.13 -0.12 8.75
N ALA A 69 -11.45 -0.31 8.75
CA ALA A 69 -12.37 0.60 8.06
C ALA A 69 -12.35 1.98 8.75
N THR A 70 -11.74 2.98 8.11
CA THR A 70 -11.66 4.35 8.65
C THR A 70 -12.87 5.22 8.30
N GLY A 71 -13.89 4.66 7.65
CA GLY A 71 -15.05 5.41 7.15
C GLY A 71 -14.70 6.28 5.92
N ARG A 72 -15.72 6.83 5.25
CA ARG A 72 -15.58 7.59 4.00
C ARG A 72 -15.01 9.01 4.18
N ARG A 73 -14.70 9.43 5.41
CA ARG A 73 -14.07 10.72 5.67
C ARG A 73 -12.57 10.59 5.39
N PRO A 74 -11.95 11.50 4.61
CA PRO A 74 -10.51 11.61 4.57
C PRO A 74 -10.04 12.06 5.95
N ALA A 75 -9.83 11.12 6.85
CA ALA A 75 -9.33 11.39 8.18
C ALA A 75 -7.86 11.83 8.08
N THR A 76 -7.44 12.69 8.98
CA THR A 76 -6.05 13.13 9.21
C THR A 76 -5.13 11.98 9.68
N GLY A 77 -5.54 10.72 9.48
CA GLY A 77 -4.88 9.50 9.99
C GLY A 77 -5.26 8.23 9.24
N SER A 78 -5.40 8.29 7.90
CA SER A 78 -5.47 7.08 7.08
C SER A 78 -4.25 6.18 7.34
N PRO A 79 -4.39 4.84 7.32
CA PRO A 79 -3.27 3.95 7.52
C PRO A 79 -2.21 4.21 6.44
N CYS A 80 -0.98 4.50 6.87
CA CYS A 80 0.15 4.63 5.96
C CYS A 80 0.72 3.24 5.67
N THR A 81 0.53 2.76 4.44
CA THR A 81 1.12 1.52 3.96
C THR A 81 2.37 1.83 3.15
N ARG A 82 3.53 1.35 3.61
CA ARG A 82 4.81 1.46 2.91
C ARG A 82 5.20 0.07 2.41
N CYS A 83 5.58 -0.03 1.14
CA CYS A 83 6.09 -1.27 0.56
C CYS A 83 7.45 -1.06 -0.11
N SER A 84 8.31 -2.08 0.00
CA SER A 84 9.63 -2.10 -0.63
C SER A 84 10.03 -3.50 -1.04
N ARG A 85 10.85 -3.62 -2.09
CA ARG A 85 11.69 -4.80 -2.32
C ARG A 85 12.76 -4.89 -1.23
N ARG A 86 13.28 -6.09 -1.00
CA ARG A 86 14.52 -6.31 -0.26
C ARG A 86 15.59 -5.59 -1.05
N SER A 87 16.20 -4.57 -0.45
CA SER A 87 17.49 -4.09 -0.92
C SER A 87 18.47 -5.24 -0.74
N THR A 88 18.73 -5.99 -1.81
CA THR A 88 20.00 -6.69 -1.93
C THR A 88 21.05 -5.61 -2.08
N SER A 89 21.46 -5.02 -0.94
CA SER A 89 22.75 -4.38 -0.82
C SER A 89 23.77 -5.45 -1.24
N GLY A 90 24.49 -5.18 -2.33
CA GLY A 90 25.56 -6.05 -2.82
C GLY A 90 26.69 -6.23 -1.83
#